data_AF-A0AAE4HWN9-F1
#
_entry.id   AF-A0AAE4HWN9-F1
#
_cell.length_a   1.000
_cell.length_b   1.000
_cell.length_c   1.000
_cell.angle_alpha   90.00
_cell.angle_beta   90.00
_cell.angle_gamma   90.00
#
_symmetry.space_group_name_H-M   'P 1'
#
loop_
_entity.id
_entity.type
_entity.pdbx_description
1 polymer ?
#
loop_
_entity_poly.entity_id
_entity_poly.type
_entity_poly.pdbx_seq_one_letter_code
_entity_poly.pdbx_strand_id
1 'polypeptide(L)'
;MSNKLTKVPPKWITILEQIGRYGCMILMVLPIFVWEFRLYDRGTIILYVTYELCLLLVYYYFWSSYLKQKQLKSAITLAIIPTLIFLLSGMVLGHTLLIIAASISGFAHILITLNTHLND
;
A
#
# COMPACT_ATOMS: atom_id res chain seq x y z
N MET A 1 -33.86 4.50 -5.22
CA MET A 1 -33.20 3.38 -5.93
C MET A 1 -31.98 2.98 -5.13
N SER A 2 -32.17 2.13 -4.12
CA SER A 2 -31.09 1.64 -3.27
C SER A 2 -30.25 0.66 -4.09
N ASN A 3 -29.10 1.13 -4.56
CA ASN A 3 -28.14 0.31 -5.25
C ASN A 3 -27.56 -0.64 -4.20
N LYS A 4 -28.10 -1.87 -4.12
CA LYS A 4 -27.46 -2.97 -3.39
C LYS A 4 -26.11 -3.18 -4.05
N LEU A 5 -25.09 -2.47 -3.55
CA LEU A 5 -23.70 -2.75 -3.83
C LEU A 5 -23.53 -4.24 -3.60
N THR A 6 -23.20 -4.96 -4.67
CA THR A 6 -22.97 -6.39 -4.60
C THR A 6 -21.94 -6.64 -3.49
N LYS A 7 -22.25 -7.59 -2.59
CA LYS A 7 -21.41 -7.97 -1.43
C LYS A 7 -19.97 -8.34 -1.82
N VAL A 8 -19.76 -8.63 -3.10
CA VAL A 8 -18.48 -9.01 -3.68
C VAL A 8 -17.96 -7.84 -4.53
N PRO A 9 -16.73 -7.37 -4.29
CA PRO A 9 -16.10 -6.36 -5.13
C PRO A 9 -15.94 -6.91 -6.56
N PRO A 10 -16.03 -6.05 -7.59
CA PRO A 10 -15.93 -6.51 -8.97
C PRO A 10 -14.58 -7.17 -9.23
N LYS A 11 -14.56 -8.31 -9.94
CA LYS A 11 -13.33 -9.11 -10.13
C LYS A 11 -12.14 -8.31 -10.68
N TRP A 12 -12.40 -7.34 -11.56
CA TRP A 12 -11.35 -6.50 -12.14
C TRP A 12 -10.62 -5.65 -11.10
N ILE A 13 -11.31 -5.17 -10.05
CA ILE A 13 -10.65 -4.35 -9.01
C ILE A 13 -9.74 -5.20 -8.12
N THR A 14 -10.15 -6.43 -7.83
CA THR A 14 -9.32 -7.39 -7.09
C THR A 14 -8.09 -7.80 -7.90
N ILE A 15 -8.24 -8.06 -9.20
CA ILE A 15 -7.10 -8.34 -10.08
C ILE A 15 -6.14 -7.14 -10.09
N LEU A 16 -6.67 -5.93 -10.20
CA LEU A 16 -5.89 -4.70 -10.19
C LEU A 16 -5.12 -4.49 -8.88
N GLU A 17 -5.77 -4.76 -7.74
CA GLU A 17 -5.14 -4.73 -6.41
C GLU A 17 -3.96 -5.70 -6.32
N GLN A 18 -4.14 -6.94 -6.79
CA GLN A 18 -3.10 -7.97 -6.75
C GLN A 18 -1.93 -7.61 -7.67
N ILE A 19 -2.21 -7.19 -8.91
CA ILE A 19 -1.17 -6.72 -9.84
C ILE A 19 -0.38 -5.56 -9.22
N GLY A 20 -1.07 -4.57 -8.66
CA GLY A 20 -0.42 -3.45 -8.00
C GLY A 20 0.44 -3.89 -6.81
N ARG A 21 -0.09 -4.78 -5.95
CA ARG A 21 0.60 -5.24 -4.72
C ARG A 21 1.86 -6.05 -5.04
N TYR A 22 1.74 -7.06 -5.89
CA TYR A 22 2.90 -7.86 -6.30
C TYR A 22 3.88 -7.02 -7.13
N GLY A 23 3.37 -6.11 -7.97
CA GLY A 23 4.18 -5.14 -8.67
C GLY A 23 5.03 -4.30 -7.71
N CYS A 24 4.43 -3.76 -6.65
CA CYS A 24 5.18 -3.03 -5.61
C CYS A 24 6.28 -3.90 -4.98
N MET A 25 5.95 -5.13 -4.56
CA MET A 25 6.92 -6.04 -3.93
C MET A 25 8.08 -6.36 -4.86
N ILE A 26 7.81 -6.62 -6.15
CA ILE A 26 8.84 -6.93 -7.15
C ILE A 26 9.70 -5.71 -7.42
N LEU A 27 9.10 -4.54 -7.67
CA LEU A 27 9.82 -3.29 -7.98
C LEU A 27 10.64 -2.76 -6.79
N MET A 28 10.25 -3.13 -5.58
CA MET A 28 11.02 -2.79 -4.38
C MET A 28 12.36 -3.53 -4.32
N VAL A 29 12.42 -4.76 -4.85
CA VAL A 29 13.63 -5.60 -4.87
C VAL A 29 14.40 -5.41 -6.17
N LEU A 30 13.69 -5.34 -7.29
CA LEU A 30 14.24 -5.18 -8.63
C LEU A 30 13.98 -3.74 -9.09
N PRO A 31 15.01 -2.88 -9.15
CA PRO A 31 14.87 -1.50 -9.58
C PRO A 31 14.75 -1.39 -11.10
N ILE A 32 13.71 -2.02 -11.66
CA ILE A 32 13.46 -2.08 -13.10
C ILE A 32 13.19 -0.66 -13.60
N PHE A 33 13.95 -0.21 -14.60
CA PHE A 33 13.91 1.15 -15.15
C PHE A 33 14.33 2.25 -14.17
N VAL A 34 15.11 1.93 -13.14
CA VAL A 34 15.81 2.93 -12.32
C VAL A 34 17.28 2.91 -12.70
N TRP A 35 17.78 4.02 -13.23
CA TRP A 35 19.18 4.14 -13.66
C TRP A 35 20.11 4.47 -12.49
N GLU A 36 19.69 5.40 -11.63
CA GLU A 36 20.41 5.79 -10.42
C GLU A 36 19.41 6.09 -9.30
N PHE A 37 19.71 5.64 -8.08
CA PHE A 37 18.92 5.99 -6.90
C PHE A 37 19.26 7.40 -6.43
N ARG A 38 18.24 8.16 -6.01
CA ARG A 38 18.40 9.56 -5.56
C ARG A 38 18.89 9.71 -4.12
N LEU A 39 19.56 8.69 -3.58
CA LEU A 39 20.08 8.65 -2.21
C LEU A 39 21.55 9.09 -2.16
N TYR A 40 21.80 10.39 -2.30
CA TYR A 40 23.16 10.93 -2.42
C TYR A 40 23.84 11.22 -1.08
N ASP A 41 23.07 11.42 0.00
CA ASP A 41 23.59 11.81 1.32
C ASP A 41 23.27 10.79 2.42
N ARG A 42 24.19 10.63 3.37
CA ARG A 42 24.01 9.73 4.52
C ARG A 42 22.78 10.09 5.36
N GLY A 43 22.50 11.38 5.53
CA GLY A 43 21.30 11.86 6.21
C GLY A 43 20.02 11.41 5.51
N THR A 44 19.97 11.50 4.17
CA THR A 44 18.80 11.02 3.39
C THR A 44 18.58 9.51 3.53
N ILE A 45 19.65 8.72 3.56
CA ILE A 45 19.56 7.26 3.77
C ILE A 45 19.02 6.94 5.18
N ILE A 46 19.55 7.60 6.21
CA ILE A 46 19.11 7.39 7.61
C ILE A 46 17.64 7.77 7.77
N LEU A 47 17.24 8.93 7.24
CA LEU A 47 15.85 9.38 7.28
C LEU A 47 14.92 8.40 6.57
N TYR A 48 15.31 7.93 5.38
CA TYR A 48 14.54 6.95 4.62
C TYR A 48 14.35 5.64 5.40
N VAL A 49 15.43 5.03 5.91
CA VAL A 49 15.36 3.78 6.67
C VAL A 49 14.56 3.94 7.96
N THR A 50 14.75 5.07 8.67
CA THR A 50 14.02 5.36 9.90
C THR A 50 12.52 5.49 9.63
N TYR A 51 12.15 6.21 8.57
CA TYR A 51 10.77 6.39 8.15
C TYR A 51 10.08 5.06 7.82
N GLU A 52 10.72 4.25 6.98
CA GLU A 52 10.20 2.93 6.59
C GLU A 52 10.03 2.01 7.80
N LEU A 53 11.01 2.00 8.71
CA LEU A 53 10.92 1.23 9.94
C LEU A 53 9.78 1.71 10.85
N CYS A 54 9.61 3.02 11.03
CA CYS A 54 8.52 3.58 11.81
C CYS A 54 7.15 3.21 11.24
N LEU A 55 6.95 3.34 9.93
CA LEU A 55 5.70 2.93 9.29
C LEU A 55 5.43 1.43 9.45
N LEU A 56 6.47 0.60 9.29
CA LEU A 56 6.34 -0.85 9.42
C LEU A 56 5.94 -1.24 10.86
N LEU A 57 6.50 -0.60 11.88
CA LEU A 57 6.12 -0.81 13.27
C LEU A 57 4.65 -0.42 13.52
N VAL A 58 4.22 0.72 12.98
CA VAL A 58 2.81 1.16 13.06
C VAL A 58 1.90 0.16 12.36
N TYR A 59 2.28 -0.35 11.19
CA TYR A 59 1.54 -1.39 10.48
C TYR A 59 1.37 -2.65 11.35
N TYR A 60 2.44 -3.15 11.96
CA TYR A 60 2.37 -4.32 12.84
C TYR A 60 1.49 -4.07 14.06
N TYR A 61 1.53 -2.88 14.65
CA TYR A 61 0.66 -2.51 15.75
C TYR A 61 -0.83 -2.59 15.35
N PHE A 62 -1.20 -1.94 14.24
CA PHE A 62 -2.58 -1.99 13.74
C PHE A 62 -2.98 -3.39 13.30
N TRP A 63 -2.06 -4.18 12.73
CA TRP A 63 -2.32 -5.56 12.37
C TRP A 63 -2.67 -6.38 13.61
N SER A 64 -1.88 -6.28 14.69
CA SER A 64 -2.21 -6.95 15.95
C SER A 64 -3.60 -6.57 16.47
N SER A 65 -3.98 -5.29 16.38
CA SER A 65 -5.33 -4.82 16.72
C SER A 65 -6.41 -5.41 15.81
N TYR A 66 -6.18 -5.43 14.49
CA TYR A 66 -7.12 -5.97 13.50
C TYR A 66 -7.40 -7.46 13.69
N LEU A 67 -6.38 -8.24 14.12
CA LEU A 67 -6.56 -9.66 14.44
C LEU A 67 -7.51 -9.89 15.63
N LYS A 68 -7.56 -8.94 16.57
CA LYS A 68 -8.48 -9.01 17.72
C LYS A 68 -9.89 -8.57 17.33
N GLN A 69 -10.01 -7.50 16.56
CA GLN A 69 -11.29 -6.94 16.14
C GLN A 69 -11.19 -6.44 14.71
N LYS A 70 -11.99 -7.01 13.81
CA LYS A 70 -12.02 -6.67 12.37
C LYS A 70 -12.77 -5.38 12.08
N GLN A 71 -12.39 -4.30 12.75
CA GLN A 71 -13.03 -3.00 12.58
C GLN A 71 -12.61 -2.35 11.25
N LEU A 72 -13.56 -1.70 10.57
CA LEU A 72 -13.33 -0.95 9.33
C LEU A 72 -12.14 0.02 9.45
N LYS A 73 -12.04 0.75 10.57
CA LYS A 73 -10.95 1.72 10.80
C LYS A 73 -9.58 1.05 10.74
N SER A 74 -9.43 -0.08 11.42
CA SER A 74 -8.17 -0.84 11.41
C SER A 74 -7.88 -1.39 10.01
N ALA A 75 -8.89 -1.90 9.30
CA ALA A 75 -8.73 -2.43 7.94
C ALA A 75 -8.26 -1.35 6.94
N ILE A 76 -8.89 -0.16 6.95
CA ILE A 76 -8.46 0.97 6.11
C ILE A 76 -7.04 1.39 6.47
N THR A 77 -6.69 1.46 7.75
CA THR A 77 -5.31 1.77 8.17
C THR A 77 -4.31 0.75 7.63
N LEU A 78 -4.64 -0.55 7.69
CA LEU A 78 -3.82 -1.61 7.10
C LEU A 78 -3.69 -1.52 5.57
N ALA A 79 -4.66 -0.92 4.88
CA ALA A 79 -4.59 -0.65 3.46
C ALA A 79 -3.65 0.53 3.16
N ILE A 80 -3.78 1.62 3.92
CA ILE A 80 -3.06 2.89 3.69
C ILE A 80 -1.57 2.73 3.99
N ILE A 81 -1.19 2.07 5.09
CA ILE A 81 0.22 2.05 5.51
C ILE A 81 1.14 1.39 4.46
N PRO A 82 0.84 0.19 3.91
CA PRO A 82 1.65 -0.39 2.85
C PRO A 82 1.70 0.48 1.59
N THR A 83 0.61 1.16 1.25
CA THR A 83 0.60 2.13 0.14
C THR A 83 1.56 3.28 0.39
N LEU A 84 1.58 3.84 1.61
CA LEU A 84 2.48 4.92 1.98
C LEU A 84 3.94 4.48 1.93
N ILE A 85 4.25 3.29 2.46
CA ILE A 85 5.59 2.65 2.37
C ILE A 85 6.06 2.65 0.92
N PHE A 86 5.30 2.02 0.01
CA PHE A 86 5.73 1.89 -1.38
C PHE A 86 5.76 3.23 -2.13
N LEU A 87 4.79 4.11 -1.88
CA LEU A 87 4.71 5.40 -2.56
C LEU A 87 5.90 6.30 -2.17
N LEU A 88 6.24 6.35 -0.88
CA LEU A 88 7.34 7.17 -0.38
C LEU A 88 8.68 6.57 -0.76
N SER A 89 8.83 5.24 -0.68
CA SER A 89 9.96 4.54 -1.28
C SER A 89 10.15 4.91 -2.75
N GLY A 90 9.07 4.90 -3.55
CA GLY A 90 9.11 5.31 -4.96
C GLY A 90 9.57 6.76 -5.15
N MET A 91 9.06 7.70 -4.36
CA MET A 91 9.43 9.12 -4.46
C MET A 91 10.88 9.38 -4.03
N VAL A 92 11.31 8.78 -2.92
CA VAL A 92 12.68 8.94 -2.39
C VAL A 92 13.70 8.30 -3.32
N LEU A 93 13.43 7.11 -3.82
CA LEU A 93 14.32 6.38 -4.71
C LEU A 93 14.31 6.89 -6.15
N GLY A 94 13.29 7.66 -6.55
CA GLY A 94 13.09 8.11 -7.94
C GLY A 94 12.50 7.02 -8.84
N HIS A 95 11.77 6.06 -8.26
CA HIS A 95 11.23 4.90 -8.94
C HIS A 95 9.79 5.14 -9.43
N THR A 96 9.64 5.73 -10.63
CA THR A 96 8.33 6.09 -11.20
C THR A 96 7.35 4.92 -11.31
N LEU A 97 7.81 3.74 -11.73
CA LEU A 97 6.94 2.55 -11.81
C LEU A 97 6.42 2.11 -10.44
N LEU A 98 7.23 2.22 -9.38
CA LEU A 98 6.82 1.88 -8.03
C LEU A 98 5.74 2.86 -7.52
N ILE A 99 5.85 4.15 -7.86
CA ILE A 99 4.82 5.16 -7.56
C ILE A 99 3.49 4.79 -8.22
N ILE A 100 3.52 4.40 -9.50
CA ILE A 100 2.31 4.01 -10.25
C ILE A 100 1.70 2.75 -9.63
N ALA A 101 2.51 1.70 -9.40
CA ALA A 101 2.06 0.44 -8.81
C ALA A 101 1.46 0.65 -7.41
N ALA A 102 2.09 1.49 -6.57
CA ALA A 102 1.62 1.81 -5.23
C ALA A 102 0.28 2.53 -5.27
N SER A 103 0.13 3.50 -6.19
CA SER A 103 -1.11 4.26 -6.35
C SER A 103 -2.27 3.35 -6.77
N ILE A 104 -2.03 2.46 -7.74
CA ILE A 104 -3.02 1.47 -8.19
C ILE A 104 -3.39 0.52 -7.06
N SER A 105 -2.40 -0.04 -6.37
CA SER A 105 -2.61 -0.97 -5.27
C SER A 105 -3.41 -0.34 -4.14
N GLY A 106 -3.03 0.86 -3.68
CA GLY A 106 -3.70 1.57 -2.60
C GLY A 106 -5.13 1.94 -2.93
N PHE A 107 -5.37 2.49 -4.12
CA PHE A 107 -6.72 2.82 -4.57
C PHE A 107 -7.63 1.58 -4.61
N ALA A 108 -7.15 0.49 -5.22
CA ALA A 108 -7.92 -0.74 -5.32
C ALA A 108 -8.16 -1.37 -3.93
N HIS A 109 -7.14 -1.40 -3.06
CA HIS A 109 -7.24 -2.00 -1.73
C HIS A 109 -8.25 -1.24 -0.86
N ILE A 110 -8.20 0.11 -0.85
CA ILE A 110 -9.16 0.93 -0.08
C ILE A 110 -10.59 0.70 -0.57
N LEU A 111 -10.82 0.66 -1.88
CA LEU A 111 -12.16 0.42 -2.45
C LEU A 111 -12.69 -0.97 -2.09
N ILE A 112 -11.84 -2.00 -2.14
CA ILE A 112 -12.19 -3.37 -1.72
C ILE A 112 -12.52 -3.38 -0.23
N THR A 113 -11.68 -2.79 0.62
CA THR A 113 -11.90 -2.71 2.08
C THR A 113 -13.23 -2.03 2.40
N LEU A 114 -13.54 -0.89 1.77
CA LEU A 114 -14.80 -0.18 1.97
C LEU A 114 -15.99 -1.02 1.51
N ASN A 115 -15.90 -1.67 0.35
CA ASN A 115 -16.98 -2.52 -0.15
C ASN A 115 -17.24 -3.73 0.76
N THR A 116 -16.20 -4.37 1.29
CA THR A 116 -16.37 -5.52 2.18
C THR A 116 -17.01 -5.10 3.51
N HIS A 117 -16.45 -4.08 4.17
CA HIS A 117 -16.85 -3.72 5.54
C HIS A 117 -18.12 -2.85 5.65
N LEU A 118 -18.54 -2.15 4.59
CA LEU A 118 -19.84 -1.44 4.60
C LEU A 118 -21.03 -2.36 4.31
N ASN A 119 -20.76 -3.58 3.81
CA ASN A 119 -21.77 -4.59 3.50
C ASN A 119 -21.81 -5.73 4.53
N ASP A 120 -21.04 -5.61 5.63
CA ASP A 120 -21.01 -6.50 6.80
C ASP A 120 -21.89 -5.92 7.93
#